data_AF-A0A0B7B3F2-F1
#
_entry.id   AF-A0A0B7B3F2-F1
#
_cell.length_a   1.000
_cell.length_b   1.000
_cell.length_c   1.000
_cell.angle_alpha   90.00
_cell.angle_beta   90.00
_cell.angle_gamma   90.00
#
_symmetry.space_group_name_H-M   'P 1'
#
loop_
_entity.id
_entity.type
_entity.pdbx_description
1 polymer ?
#
loop_
_entity_poly.entity_id
_entity_poly.type
_entity_poly.pdbx_seq_one_letter_code
_entity_poly.pdbx_strand_id
1 'polypeptide(L)'
;MNNPNKEVVIPDQSKDKAPRPPLEFIRNIWGSSAGAGSGDFHVYRGVRRREYARQKYIKAKAEKEELDDEYKKKLEQHKKEAEERTNKNRAKRLKKKQKMKAKRVKKSKTETDKPLSDGDAESGSSDDDGVIPEPQKHIREDTSAKESSEHEDAE
;
A
#
# COMPACT_ATOMS: atom_id res chain seq x y z
N MET A 1 3.05 37.36 -19.89
CA MET A 1 1.84 36.51 -19.89
C MET A 1 0.88 37.01 -20.95
N ASN A 2 0.73 36.29 -22.07
CA ASN A 2 -0.05 36.79 -23.21
C ASN A 2 -1.58 36.69 -23.04
N ASN A 3 -2.10 35.98 -22.02
CA ASN A 3 -3.54 35.89 -21.73
C ASN A 3 -3.78 35.64 -20.23
N PRO A 4 -3.83 36.68 -19.37
CA PRO A 4 -3.99 36.52 -17.92
C PRO A 4 -5.44 36.20 -17.48
N ASN A 5 -6.44 36.48 -18.31
CA ASN A 5 -7.87 36.25 -17.98
C ASN A 5 -8.38 34.87 -18.40
N LYS A 6 -7.55 34.05 -19.06
CA LYS A 6 -7.95 32.71 -19.48
C LYS A 6 -7.76 31.75 -18.31
N GLU A 7 -8.83 31.09 -17.89
CA GLU A 7 -8.77 30.05 -16.86
C GLU A 7 -7.75 28.97 -17.25
N VAL A 8 -6.92 28.59 -16.28
CA VAL A 8 -5.94 27.51 -16.44
C VAL A 8 -6.67 26.19 -16.31
N VAL A 9 -6.80 25.45 -17.43
CA VAL A 9 -7.40 24.12 -17.43
C VAL A 9 -6.40 23.12 -16.88
N ILE A 10 -6.58 22.71 -15.62
CA ILE A 10 -5.86 21.59 -15.03
C ILE A 10 -6.51 20.31 -15.59
N PRO A 11 -5.74 19.38 -16.19
CA PRO A 11 -6.30 18.12 -16.68
C PRO A 11 -6.84 17.27 -15.53
N ASP A 12 -8.04 16.73 -15.71
CA ASP A 12 -8.56 15.70 -14.81
C ASP A 12 -7.72 14.43 -14.87
N GLN A 13 -7.77 13.63 -13.80
CA GLN A 13 -7.13 12.32 -13.74
C GLN A 13 -7.55 11.43 -14.92
N SER A 14 -6.59 10.71 -15.50
CA SER A 14 -6.87 9.81 -16.61
C SER A 14 -7.78 8.67 -16.15
N LYS A 15 -8.85 8.42 -16.90
CA LYS A 15 -9.73 7.28 -16.66
C LYS A 15 -9.03 5.99 -17.07
N ASP A 16 -9.24 4.92 -16.30
CA ASP A 16 -8.76 3.59 -16.67
C ASP A 16 -9.36 3.17 -18.01
N LYS A 17 -8.53 2.52 -18.84
CA LYS A 17 -8.91 2.04 -20.17
C LYS A 17 -9.77 0.77 -20.07
N ALA A 18 -10.98 0.91 -19.53
CA ALA A 18 -11.93 -0.18 -19.39
C ALA A 18 -12.42 -0.67 -20.76
N PRO A 19 -12.66 -1.98 -20.92
CA PRO A 19 -13.29 -2.52 -22.12
C PRO A 19 -14.70 -1.93 -22.28
N ARG A 20 -15.10 -1.65 -23.52
CA ARG A 20 -16.46 -1.17 -23.80
C ARG A 20 -17.49 -2.23 -23.39
N PRO A 21 -18.61 -1.84 -22.78
CA PRO A 21 -19.68 -2.77 -22.45
C PRO A 21 -20.23 -3.43 -23.73
N PRO A 22 -20.70 -4.69 -23.65
CA PRO A 22 -21.36 -5.34 -24.77
C PRO A 22 -22.65 -4.58 -25.13
N LEU A 23 -23.05 -4.64 -26.40
CA LEU A 23 -24.33 -4.12 -26.85
C LEU A 23 -25.46 -5.01 -26.31
N GLU A 24 -26.54 -4.40 -25.82
CA GLU A 24 -27.68 -5.14 -25.27
C GLU A 24 -28.42 -5.96 -26.34
N PHE A 25 -28.60 -5.37 -27.53
CA PHE A 25 -29.29 -6.02 -28.64
C PHE A 25 -28.46 -5.93 -29.92
N ILE A 26 -28.22 -7.07 -30.54
CA ILE A 26 -27.65 -7.16 -31.88
C ILE A 26 -28.81 -7.32 -32.85
N ARG A 27 -29.03 -6.30 -33.69
CA ARG A 27 -30.18 -6.24 -34.62
C ARG A 27 -29.95 -7.06 -35.90
N ASN A 28 -28.70 -7.33 -36.24
CA ASN A 28 -28.30 -7.95 -37.50
C ASN A 28 -27.90 -9.42 -37.30
N ILE A 29 -28.75 -10.20 -36.63
CA ILE A 29 -28.53 -11.63 -36.43
C ILE A 29 -29.28 -12.37 -37.54
N TRP A 30 -28.56 -13.18 -38.32
CA TRP A 30 -29.14 -14.10 -39.29
C TRP A 30 -29.54 -15.42 -38.62
N GLY A 31 -30.44 -16.19 -39.24
CA GLY A 31 -30.97 -17.43 -38.65
C GLY A 31 -29.89 -18.45 -38.27
N SER A 32 -30.12 -19.26 -37.24
CA SER A 32 -29.12 -20.20 -36.71
C SER A 32 -28.68 -21.28 -37.68
N SER A 33 -29.50 -21.60 -38.68
CA SER A 33 -29.20 -22.58 -39.74
C SER A 33 -28.65 -21.93 -41.02
N ALA A 34 -28.41 -20.62 -40.99
CA ALA A 34 -27.85 -19.92 -42.14
C ALA A 34 -26.38 -20.27 -42.35
N GLY A 35 -25.96 -20.34 -43.60
CA GLY A 35 -24.55 -20.55 -43.95
C GLY A 35 -23.67 -19.36 -43.55
N ALA A 36 -22.35 -19.56 -43.58
CA ALA A 36 -21.38 -18.51 -43.30
C ALA A 36 -21.44 -17.40 -44.38
N GLY A 37 -21.74 -16.18 -43.97
CA GLY A 37 -21.70 -15.00 -44.82
C GLY A 37 -20.28 -14.48 -45.03
N SER A 38 -20.07 -13.70 -46.09
CA SER A 38 -18.76 -13.09 -46.40
C SER A 38 -18.26 -12.12 -45.31
N GLY A 39 -19.17 -11.55 -44.52
CA GLY A 39 -18.86 -10.64 -43.42
C GLY A 39 -18.57 -11.33 -42.08
N ASP A 40 -18.88 -12.62 -41.93
CA ASP A 40 -18.85 -13.31 -40.63
C ASP A 40 -17.42 -13.43 -40.08
N PHE A 41 -16.45 -13.59 -40.97
CA PHE A 41 -15.04 -13.60 -40.60
C PHE A 41 -14.61 -12.29 -39.91
N HIS A 42 -15.04 -11.14 -40.43
CA HIS A 42 -14.70 -9.85 -39.84
C HIS A 42 -15.44 -9.58 -38.53
N VAL A 43 -16.69 -10.04 -38.42
CA VAL A 43 -17.43 -10.02 -37.16
C VAL A 43 -16.69 -10.83 -36.10
N TYR A 44 -16.32 -12.08 -36.42
CA TYR A 44 -15.57 -12.95 -35.52
C TYR A 44 -14.24 -12.33 -35.08
N ARG A 45 -13.44 -11.82 -36.02
CA ARG A 45 -12.17 -11.16 -35.74
C ARG A 45 -12.32 -9.97 -34.78
N GLY A 46 -13.35 -9.15 -34.98
CA GLY A 46 -13.66 -8.01 -34.12
C GLY A 46 -14.08 -8.42 -32.71
N VAL A 47 -14.96 -9.43 -32.60
CA VAL A 47 -15.42 -9.97 -31.32
C VAL A 47 -14.27 -10.64 -30.57
N ARG A 48 -13.47 -11.49 -31.21
CA ARG A 48 -12.31 -12.15 -30.60
C ARG A 48 -11.30 -11.12 -30.06
N ARG A 49 -10.98 -10.08 -30.83
CA ARG A 49 -10.06 -9.02 -30.36
C ARG A 49 -10.63 -8.27 -29.16
N ARG A 50 -11.93 -7.95 -29.18
CA ARG A 50 -12.61 -7.30 -28.05
C ARG A 50 -12.57 -8.17 -26.80
N GLU A 51 -12.81 -9.47 -26.97
CA GLU A 51 -12.83 -10.42 -25.87
C GLU A 51 -11.43 -10.65 -25.28
N TYR A 52 -10.39 -10.80 -26.09
CA TYR A 52 -9.02 -10.90 -25.59
C TYR A 52 -8.57 -9.63 -24.86
N ALA A 53 -8.92 -8.45 -25.39
CA ALA A 53 -8.64 -7.19 -24.69
C ALA A 53 -9.37 -7.12 -23.33
N ARG A 54 -10.63 -7.57 -23.28
CA ARG A 54 -11.42 -7.64 -22.04
C ARG A 54 -10.80 -8.61 -21.04
N GLN A 55 -10.44 -9.82 -21.46
CA GLN A 55 -9.81 -10.82 -20.61
C GLN A 55 -8.46 -10.35 -20.07
N LYS A 56 -7.62 -9.75 -20.94
CA LYS A 56 -6.34 -9.16 -20.53
C LYS A 56 -6.52 -8.07 -19.48
N TYR A 57 -7.52 -7.20 -19.66
CA TYR A 57 -7.84 -6.15 -18.68
C TYR A 57 -8.26 -6.73 -17.33
N ILE A 58 -9.13 -7.75 -17.33
CA ILE A 58 -9.59 -8.38 -16.09
C ILE A 58 -8.44 -9.03 -15.33
N LYS A 59 -7.58 -9.80 -16.02
CA LYS A 59 -6.42 -10.44 -15.41
C LYS A 59 -5.45 -9.41 -14.81
N ALA A 60 -5.09 -8.39 -15.59
CA ALA A 60 -4.19 -7.34 -15.12
C ALA A 60 -4.77 -6.53 -13.95
N LYS A 61 -6.09 -6.31 -13.93
CA LYS A 61 -6.77 -5.65 -12.81
C LYS A 61 -6.75 -6.51 -11.54
N ALA A 62 -7.04 -7.80 -11.67
CA ALA A 62 -7.01 -8.74 -10.55
C ALA A 62 -5.60 -8.81 -9.93
N GLU A 63 -4.56 -9.00 -10.74
CA GLU A 63 -3.17 -9.01 -10.29
C GLU A 63 -2.79 -7.72 -9.56
N LYS A 64 -3.19 -6.56 -10.09
CA LYS A 64 -2.94 -5.27 -9.43
C LYS A 64 -3.66 -5.15 -8.08
N GLU A 65 -4.93 -5.54 -8.02
CA GLU A 65 -5.73 -5.49 -6.79
C GLU A 65 -5.15 -6.41 -5.71
N GLU A 66 -4.72 -7.62 -6.06
CA GLU A 66 -4.05 -8.54 -5.15
C GLU A 66 -2.76 -7.95 -4.56
N LEU A 67 -1.89 -7.40 -5.42
CA LEU A 67 -0.65 -6.76 -5.00
C LEU A 67 -0.89 -5.52 -4.12
N ASP A 68 -1.87 -4.70 -4.47
CA ASP A 68 -2.23 -3.50 -3.70
C ASP A 68 -2.76 -3.90 -2.30
N ASP A 69 -3.55 -4.97 -2.22
CA ASP A 69 -4.10 -5.45 -0.95
C ASP A 69 -3.05 -6.11 -0.07
N GLU A 70 -2.12 -6.87 -0.64
CA GLU A 70 -0.94 -7.36 0.09
C GLU A 70 -0.09 -6.21 0.63
N TYR A 71 0.12 -5.17 -0.18
CA TYR A 71 0.90 -4.02 0.23
C TYR A 71 0.22 -3.25 1.38
N LYS A 72 -1.09 -3.02 1.30
CA LYS A 72 -1.87 -2.40 2.38
C LYS A 72 -1.78 -3.21 3.67
N LYS A 73 -1.94 -4.54 3.59
CA LYS A 73 -1.82 -5.43 4.76
C LYS A 73 -0.45 -5.31 5.42
N LYS A 74 0.63 -5.32 4.64
CA LYS A 74 2.01 -5.13 5.15
C LYS A 74 2.17 -3.76 5.81
N LEU A 75 1.68 -2.69 5.19
CA LEU A 75 1.72 -1.35 5.79
C LEU A 75 0.96 -1.27 7.12
N GLU A 76 -0.23 -1.88 7.21
CA GLU A 76 -1.00 -1.91 8.45
C GLU A 76 -0.31 -2.71 9.55
N GLN A 77 0.32 -3.83 9.22
CA GLN A 77 1.12 -4.62 10.17
C GLN A 77 2.28 -3.79 10.72
N HIS A 78 3.06 -3.14 9.86
CA HIS A 78 4.17 -2.29 10.29
C HIS A 78 3.70 -1.08 11.13
N LYS A 79 2.56 -0.48 10.78
CA LYS A 79 1.96 0.60 11.59
C LYS A 79 1.57 0.11 12.98
N LYS A 80 0.91 -1.05 13.07
CA LYS A 80 0.53 -1.66 14.35
C LYS A 80 1.75 -1.98 15.20
N GLU A 81 2.79 -2.59 14.63
CA GLU A 81 4.03 -2.90 15.34
C GLU A 81 4.74 -1.62 15.87
N ALA A 82 4.79 -0.56 15.06
CA ALA A 82 5.34 0.72 15.46
C ALA A 82 4.51 1.38 16.58
N GLU A 83 3.18 1.34 16.48
CA GLU A 83 2.25 1.83 17.50
C GLU A 83 2.36 1.03 18.81
N GLU A 84 2.50 -0.29 18.75
CA GLU A 84 2.70 -1.12 19.94
C GLU A 84 4.03 -0.80 20.63
N ARG A 85 5.13 -0.67 19.88
CA ARG A 85 6.44 -0.30 20.44
C ARG A 85 6.39 1.09 21.08
N THR A 86 5.81 2.06 20.39
CA THR A 86 5.66 3.43 20.90
C THR A 86 4.73 3.52 22.11
N ASN A 87 3.61 2.79 22.11
CA ASN A 87 2.68 2.72 23.24
C ASN A 87 3.32 2.05 24.47
N LYS A 88 4.06 0.95 24.30
CA LYS A 88 4.84 0.32 25.38
C LYS A 88 5.83 1.30 25.99
N ASN A 89 6.58 2.03 25.17
CA ASN A 89 7.56 3.02 25.63
C ASN A 89 6.88 4.24 26.29
N ARG A 90 5.77 4.72 25.73
CA ARG A 90 4.96 5.80 26.30
C ARG A 90 4.38 5.41 27.66
N ALA A 91 3.85 4.20 27.80
CA ALA A 91 3.34 3.67 29.06
C ALA A 91 4.44 3.60 30.15
N LYS A 92 5.65 3.13 29.79
CA LYS A 92 6.81 3.15 30.70
C LYS A 92 7.13 4.58 31.18
N ARG A 93 7.19 5.56 30.26
CA ARG A 93 7.45 6.97 30.59
C ARG A 93 6.34 7.58 31.47
N LEU A 94 5.08 7.30 31.19
CA LEU A 94 3.94 7.79 31.98
C LEU A 94 3.95 7.23 33.41
N LYS A 95 4.22 5.92 33.58
CA LYS A 95 4.39 5.30 34.91
C LYS A 95 5.55 5.94 35.69
N LYS A 96 6.70 6.19 35.05
CA LYS A 96 7.84 6.91 35.66
C LYS A 96 7.43 8.33 36.07
N LYS A 97 6.76 9.09 35.19
CA LYS A 97 6.28 10.46 35.47
C LYS A 97 5.28 10.50 36.64
N GLN A 98 4.35 9.55 36.73
CA GLN A 98 3.40 9.44 37.84
C GLN A 98 4.12 9.14 39.17
N LYS A 99 5.07 8.20 39.18
CA LYS A 99 5.89 7.91 40.37
C LYS A 99 6.68 9.12 40.85
N MET A 100 7.30 9.87 39.93
CA MET A 100 8.04 11.10 40.28
C MET A 100 7.13 12.20 40.81
N LYS A 101 5.94 12.40 40.22
CA LYS A 101 4.93 13.34 40.75
C LYS A 101 4.48 12.95 42.17
N ALA A 102 4.19 11.66 42.40
CA ALA A 102 3.80 11.18 43.72
C ALA A 102 4.92 11.37 44.77
N LYS A 103 6.19 11.14 44.40
CA LYS A 103 7.34 11.45 45.26
C LYS A 103 7.47 12.94 45.58
N ARG A 104 7.29 13.82 44.58
CA ARG A 104 7.32 15.29 44.78
C ARG A 104 6.20 15.76 45.71
N VAL A 105 4.97 15.26 45.54
CA VAL A 105 3.83 15.61 46.42
C VAL A 105 4.03 15.10 47.84
N LYS A 106 4.62 13.90 48.02
CA LYS A 106 4.99 13.40 49.35
C LYS A 106 6.06 14.29 49.99
N LYS A 107 7.14 14.61 49.26
CA LYS A 107 8.23 15.47 49.75
C LYS A 107 7.71 16.87 50.11
N SER A 108 6.82 17.46 49.31
CA SER A 108 6.20 18.76 49.61
C SER A 108 5.21 18.73 50.79
N LYS A 109 4.61 17.57 51.12
CA LYS A 109 3.78 17.41 52.33
C LYS A 109 4.63 17.22 53.59
N THR A 110 5.81 16.61 53.46
CA THR A 110 6.75 16.43 54.58
C THR A 110 7.58 17.70 54.84
N GLU A 111 7.75 18.58 53.86
CA GLU A 111 8.49 19.84 53.98
C GLU A 111 7.70 21.01 54.60
N THR A 112 6.42 20.82 54.95
CA THR A 112 5.67 21.84 55.72
C THR A 112 6.16 22.02 57.17
N ASP A 113 7.15 21.23 57.64
CA ASP A 113 7.65 21.35 59.01
C ASP A 113 9.17 21.55 59.20
N LYS A 114 10.05 21.54 58.18
CA LYS A 114 11.50 21.86 58.40
C LYS A 114 12.20 22.48 57.18
N PRO A 115 13.10 23.49 57.38
CA PRO A 115 13.74 24.23 56.31
C PRO A 115 14.95 23.51 55.69
N LEU A 116 15.07 23.66 54.37
CA LEU A 116 16.27 23.68 53.52
C LEU A 116 17.45 22.76 53.91
N SER A 117 17.65 21.68 53.14
CA SER A 117 19.01 21.24 52.82
C SER A 117 19.08 20.70 51.39
N ASP A 118 20.00 21.29 50.64
CA ASP A 118 20.43 20.88 49.30
C ASP A 118 20.97 19.45 49.34
N GLY A 119 20.72 18.66 48.30
CA GLY A 119 20.99 17.23 48.32
C GLY A 119 20.82 16.61 46.95
N ASP A 120 21.92 16.63 46.22
CA ASP A 120 22.28 15.87 45.02
C ASP A 120 21.55 14.51 44.91
N ALA A 121 20.96 14.28 43.73
CA ALA A 121 20.36 13.00 43.37
C ALA A 121 20.83 12.62 41.97
N GLU A 122 22.12 12.28 41.87
CA GLU A 122 22.64 11.29 40.94
C GLU A 122 21.66 10.12 40.78
N SER A 123 21.07 10.02 39.58
CA SER A 123 20.14 8.96 39.20
C SER A 123 20.67 8.36 37.90
N GLY A 124 21.60 7.41 38.04
CA GLY A 124 22.08 6.57 36.97
C GLY A 124 20.93 5.98 36.15
N SER A 125 20.80 6.47 34.92
CA SER A 125 19.99 5.85 33.86
C SER A 125 20.95 5.00 33.05
N SER A 126 21.07 3.72 33.39
CA SER A 126 21.59 2.73 32.47
C SER A 126 20.60 2.63 31.31
N ASP A 127 20.87 3.38 30.25
CA ASP A 127 20.29 3.20 28.93
C ASP A 127 20.91 1.94 28.33
N ASP A 128 20.29 0.80 28.64
CA ASP A 128 20.57 -0.51 28.07
C ASP A 128 19.59 -0.79 26.91
N ASP A 129 20.20 -0.87 25.73
CA ASP A 129 19.76 -1.47 24.47
C ASP A 129 18.44 -1.04 23.83
N GLY A 130 18.51 0.09 23.12
CA GLY A 130 17.71 0.33 21.93
C GLY A 130 18.40 -0.23 20.69
N VAL A 131 18.36 -1.55 20.48
CA VAL A 131 18.70 -2.15 19.18
C VAL A 131 17.66 -1.67 18.16
N ILE A 132 18.04 -0.65 17.39
CA ILE A 132 17.40 -0.29 16.14
C ILE A 132 17.77 -1.43 15.17
N PRO A 133 16.83 -2.27 14.70
CA PRO A 133 17.16 -3.16 13.60
C PRO A 133 17.44 -2.28 12.38
N GLU A 134 18.70 -2.24 11.95
CA GLU A 134 19.10 -1.65 10.68
C GLU A 134 18.21 -2.22 9.55
N PRO A 135 17.79 -1.40 8.58
CA PRO A 135 17.11 -1.92 7.42
C PRO A 135 18.10 -2.76 6.61
N GLN A 136 18.02 -4.08 6.75
CA GLN A 136 18.73 -5.02 5.88
C GLN A 136 18.30 -4.74 4.44
N LYS A 137 19.22 -4.14 3.66
CA LYS A 137 19.12 -4.13 2.20
C LYS A 137 19.27 -5.59 1.73
N HIS A 138 18.17 -6.32 1.70
CA HIS A 138 18.08 -7.52 0.88
C HIS A 138 18.14 -7.07 -0.58
N ILE A 139 19.35 -7.05 -1.13
CA ILE A 139 19.57 -7.14 -2.57
C ILE A 139 18.96 -8.48 -2.97
N ARG A 140 17.79 -8.44 -3.59
CA ARG A 140 17.26 -9.60 -4.31
C ARG A 140 18.13 -9.74 -5.55
N GLU A 141 19.02 -10.72 -5.54
CA GLU A 141 19.65 -11.18 -6.78
C GLU A 141 18.56 -11.86 -7.60
N ASP A 142 18.03 -11.16 -8.60
CA ASP A 142 17.13 -11.73 -9.60
C ASP A 142 17.93 -12.67 -10.51
N THR A 143 18.25 -13.87 -10.04
CA THR A 143 18.61 -14.99 -10.91
C THR A 143 17.32 -15.66 -11.41
N SER A 144 16.65 -15.03 -12.37
CA SER A 144 15.57 -15.67 -13.16
C SER A 144 15.70 -15.45 -14.67
N ALA A 145 16.79 -14.85 -15.13
CA ALA A 145 17.08 -14.65 -16.55
C ALA A 145 17.95 -15.78 -17.13
N LYS A 146 17.56 -17.06 -16.95
CA LYS A 146 18.11 -18.16 -17.77
C LYS A 146 17.33 -19.48 -17.67
N GLU A 147 16.08 -19.52 -18.14
CA GLU A 147 15.42 -20.79 -18.54
C GLU A 147 14.07 -20.52 -19.26
N SER A 148 14.13 -19.94 -20.46
CA SER A 148 13.03 -20.06 -21.45
C SER A 148 13.49 -19.70 -22.87
N SER A 149 14.70 -20.14 -23.25
CA SER A 149 15.17 -20.09 -24.63
C SER A 149 15.66 -21.48 -25.02
N GLU A 150 14.72 -22.39 -25.29
CA GLU A 150 14.90 -23.61 -26.10
C GLU A 150 13.61 -24.44 -26.01
N HIS A 151 12.62 -24.15 -26.86
CA HIS A 151 11.80 -25.18 -27.51
C HIS A 151 10.92 -24.53 -28.61
N GLU A 152 11.45 -24.44 -29.83
CA GLU A 152 10.64 -24.61 -31.04
C GLU A 152 11.46 -25.46 -32.02
N ASP A 153 11.28 -26.77 -31.88
CA ASP A 153 11.48 -27.74 -32.96
C ASP A 153 10.25 -27.70 -33.89
N ALA A 154 10.55 -27.63 -35.19
CA ALA A 154 9.86 -28.26 -36.33
C ALA A 154 8.31 -28.35 -36.35
N GLU A 155 7.69 -27.58 -37.25
CA GLU A 155 6.97 -28.05 -38.46
C GLU A 155 6.57 -26.88 -39.39
#